data_AF-A0A6C0LY37-F1
#
_entry.id   AF-A0A6C0LY37-F1
#
_cell.length_a   1.000
_cell.length_b   1.000
_cell.length_c   1.000
_cell.angle_alpha   90.00
_cell.angle_beta   90.00
_cell.angle_gamma   90.00
#
_symmetry.space_group_name_H-M   'P 1'
#
loop_
_entity.id
_entity.type
_entity.pdbx_description
1 polymer ?
#
loop_
_entity_poly.entity_id
_entity_poly.type
_entity_poly.pdbx_seq_one_letter_code
_entity_poly.pdbx_strand_id
1 'polypeptide(L)'
;MVDKIKPLSFIFDSFEVYNADDLKEYDPIFFYGCSRGVRKIIERKNIDPYNFKWGSKHKSGWKSCSADYPKGKLLLKADWVYENVPKMVINKDDIKYEYEEAPNVLYLEEHEKFKDINGNILDIEVRGERDSKKCYFKVKDVEKGFNMSNLSTTLQHIEYGYQKEIHYKFFTNVNKDSQQKNQVKKYLYLTYKGMLRVLFCSRSGNAEQFQDWATEKLFTLQMGTKEQKQILVSDVLGVTVDAVREVFKKSASTIPCVYLFALGTVKDLRKTMNIDMIYDDNMVIYKYGMTKDLVSRTQQHQADYGKIKGVSLRLKYYSFIDPQYISEGESYIRSFFNTLNMKLEYDSRSELVIIRNEHMDLVKKQYSNISFLYAGHVKDLIQKVKDLEKDLELKDIYHKNDILQLQKDIEIKNMEIHMKDEKIFSMIRIRELEEKLLLSRGITL
;
A
#
# COMPACT_ATOMS: atom_id res chain seq x y z
N MET A 1 -6.25 2.98 31.83
CA MET A 1 -7.25 3.53 32.77
C MET A 1 -6.91 3.00 34.14
N VAL A 2 -6.92 3.83 35.20
CA VAL A 2 -6.92 3.30 36.57
C VAL A 2 -8.38 2.99 36.86
N ASP A 3 -8.73 1.72 36.97
CA ASP A 3 -10.10 1.32 37.31
C ASP A 3 -10.44 1.87 38.69
N LYS A 4 -11.48 2.71 38.74
CA LYS A 4 -11.95 3.26 40.01
C LYS A 4 -12.56 2.13 40.83
N ILE A 5 -12.31 2.16 42.14
CA ILE A 5 -12.85 1.19 43.08
C ILE A 5 -14.38 1.19 42.97
N LYS A 6 -14.96 0.02 42.75
CA LYS A 6 -16.42 -0.18 42.71
C LYS A 6 -17.02 0.31 44.04
N PRO A 7 -18.07 1.15 44.02
CA PRO A 7 -18.69 1.63 45.24
C PRO A 7 -19.26 0.45 46.04
N LEU A 8 -19.27 0.58 47.37
CA LEU A 8 -19.83 -0.43 48.27
C LEU A 8 -21.29 -0.08 48.57
N SER A 9 -22.15 -1.08 48.48
CA SER A 9 -23.52 -0.98 49.00
C SER A 9 -23.53 -1.09 50.52
N PHE A 10 -24.63 -0.65 51.13
CA PHE A 10 -24.87 -0.82 52.57
C PHE A 10 -26.38 -0.95 52.84
N ILE A 11 -26.72 -1.53 53.98
CA ILE A 11 -28.12 -1.66 54.41
C ILE A 11 -28.60 -0.35 55.04
N PHE A 12 -29.74 0.15 54.57
CA PHE A 12 -30.40 1.36 55.05
C PHE A 12 -31.92 1.18 55.02
N ASP A 13 -32.60 1.37 56.16
CA ASP A 13 -34.05 1.16 56.31
C ASP A 13 -34.53 -0.19 55.72
N SER A 14 -33.77 -1.27 55.99
CA SER A 14 -34.01 -2.64 55.49
C SER A 14 -33.81 -2.86 53.99
N PHE A 15 -33.26 -1.89 53.26
CA PHE A 15 -32.92 -2.02 51.84
C PHE A 15 -31.40 -1.94 51.63
N GLU A 16 -30.87 -2.71 50.68
CA GLU A 16 -29.52 -2.50 50.19
C GLU A 16 -29.49 -1.27 49.27
N VAL A 17 -28.59 -0.32 49.53
CA VAL A 17 -28.52 0.95 48.80
C VAL A 17 -27.09 1.35 48.47
N TYR A 18 -26.97 2.22 47.48
CA TYR A 18 -25.74 2.91 47.10
C TYR A 18 -25.88 4.42 47.29
N ASN A 19 -24.82 5.07 47.74
CA ASN A 19 -24.74 6.52 47.73
C ASN A 19 -24.54 7.02 46.29
N ALA A 20 -25.45 7.89 45.82
CA ALA A 20 -25.42 8.38 44.45
C ALA A 20 -24.17 9.20 44.12
N ASP A 21 -23.56 9.88 45.10
CA ASP A 21 -22.29 10.60 44.89
C ASP A 21 -21.16 9.62 44.55
N ASP A 22 -21.08 8.46 45.22
CA ASP A 22 -20.05 7.45 44.98
C ASP A 22 -20.27 6.77 43.61
N LEU A 23 -21.54 6.52 43.25
CA LEU A 23 -21.91 6.03 41.92
C LEU A 23 -21.53 7.03 40.81
N LYS A 24 -21.71 8.33 41.05
CA LYS A 24 -21.32 9.38 40.10
C LYS A 24 -19.82 9.44 39.89
N GLU A 25 -19.03 9.18 40.93
CA GLU A 25 -17.58 9.11 40.79
C GLU A 25 -17.12 7.89 39.99
N TYR A 26 -17.78 6.76 40.19
CA TYR A 26 -17.51 5.48 39.53
C TYR A 26 -17.96 5.47 38.06
N ASP A 27 -19.19 5.93 37.78
CA ASP A 27 -19.80 6.01 36.45
C ASP A 27 -20.25 7.44 36.10
N PRO A 28 -19.30 8.36 35.84
CA PRO A 28 -19.62 9.77 35.62
C PRO A 28 -20.45 10.00 34.34
N ILE A 29 -20.38 9.09 33.35
CA ILE A 29 -21.10 9.21 32.07
C ILE A 29 -22.61 9.04 32.29
N PHE A 30 -23.02 8.07 33.11
CA PHE A 30 -24.42 7.88 33.47
C PHE A 30 -25.05 9.12 34.11
N PHE A 31 -24.28 9.85 34.92
CA PHE A 31 -24.72 11.06 35.62
C PHE A 31 -24.52 12.36 34.82
N TYR A 32 -24.37 12.27 33.49
CA TYR A 32 -24.27 13.44 32.63
C TYR A 32 -25.43 14.44 32.85
N GLY A 33 -25.08 15.72 32.97
CA GLY A 33 -26.04 16.80 33.26
C GLY A 33 -26.45 16.97 34.73
N CYS A 34 -25.90 16.16 35.64
CA CYS A 34 -26.07 16.29 37.10
C CYS A 34 -24.92 17.10 37.75
N SER A 35 -24.30 18.03 37.02
CA SER A 35 -23.16 18.83 37.50
C SER A 35 -23.53 19.79 38.63
N ARG A 36 -24.75 20.36 38.59
CA ARG A 36 -25.29 21.25 39.63
C ARG A 36 -25.77 20.50 40.89
N GLY A 37 -25.75 19.17 40.88
CA GLY A 37 -26.15 18.33 42.02
C GLY A 37 -26.55 16.93 41.57
N VAL A 38 -26.10 15.89 42.30
CA VAL A 38 -26.38 14.49 41.97
C VAL A 38 -27.87 14.17 41.97
N ARG A 39 -28.66 14.89 42.78
CA ARG A 39 -30.11 14.73 42.92
C ARG A 39 -30.89 14.87 41.60
N LYS A 40 -30.36 15.63 40.64
CA LYS A 40 -30.97 15.81 39.30
C LYS A 40 -31.09 14.52 38.50
N ILE A 41 -30.40 13.45 38.92
CA ILE A 41 -30.52 12.16 38.27
C ILE A 41 -31.94 11.60 38.36
N ILE A 42 -32.70 11.94 39.41
CA ILE A 42 -34.09 11.53 39.60
C ILE A 42 -34.94 12.02 38.43
N GLU A 43 -34.91 13.33 38.16
CA GLU A 43 -35.64 13.95 37.04
C GLU A 43 -35.12 13.45 35.69
N ARG A 44 -33.79 13.37 35.52
CA ARG A 44 -33.17 13.01 34.23
C ARG A 44 -33.40 11.56 33.81
N LYS A 45 -33.49 10.64 34.76
CA LYS A 45 -33.71 9.22 34.52
C LYS A 45 -35.13 8.77 34.87
N ASN A 46 -36.00 9.73 35.24
CA ASN A 46 -37.37 9.47 35.65
C ASN A 46 -37.46 8.36 36.72
N ILE A 47 -36.65 8.48 37.77
CA ILE A 47 -36.53 7.45 38.82
C ILE A 47 -37.77 7.48 39.71
N ASP A 48 -38.48 6.36 39.79
CA ASP A 48 -39.63 6.21 40.68
C ASP A 48 -39.25 6.46 42.15
N PRO A 49 -40.08 7.20 42.94
CA PRO A 49 -39.87 7.42 44.37
C PRO A 49 -39.62 6.16 45.21
N TYR A 50 -40.11 5.00 44.78
CA TYR A 50 -39.84 3.72 45.43
C TYR A 50 -38.37 3.28 45.34
N ASN A 51 -37.64 3.74 44.32
CA ASN A 51 -36.28 3.28 44.00
C ASN A 51 -35.16 4.10 44.66
N PHE A 52 -35.51 5.11 45.48
CA PHE A 52 -34.52 5.89 46.21
C PHE A 52 -34.98 6.28 47.61
N LYS A 53 -34.01 6.66 48.45
CA LYS A 53 -34.19 7.15 49.81
C LYS A 53 -33.31 8.37 50.06
N TRP A 54 -33.67 9.15 51.07
CA TRP A 54 -32.87 10.27 51.55
C TRP A 54 -32.23 9.89 52.88
N GLY A 55 -30.90 9.91 52.92
CA GLY A 55 -30.14 9.56 54.12
C GLY A 55 -29.08 10.60 54.43
N SER A 56 -28.76 10.78 55.71
CA SER A 56 -27.67 11.63 56.18
C SER A 56 -26.65 10.82 56.97
N LYS A 57 -25.36 11.07 56.74
CA LYS A 57 -24.27 10.33 57.38
C LYS A 57 -23.88 11.00 58.69
N HIS A 58 -24.01 10.27 59.80
CA HIS A 58 -23.60 10.66 61.14
C HIS A 58 -22.46 9.78 61.66
N LYS A 59 -21.83 10.16 62.78
CA LYS A 59 -20.80 9.34 63.45
C LYS A 59 -21.31 7.94 63.80
N SER A 60 -22.59 7.81 64.13
CA SER A 60 -23.25 6.55 64.48
C SER A 60 -23.82 5.78 63.28
N GLY A 61 -23.54 6.21 62.05
CA GLY A 61 -24.09 5.60 60.83
C GLY A 61 -25.08 6.50 60.07
N TRP A 62 -25.85 5.89 59.17
CA TRP A 62 -26.82 6.59 58.31
C TRP A 62 -28.17 6.76 59.02
N LYS A 63 -28.82 7.91 58.82
CA LYS A 63 -30.17 8.20 59.34
C LYS A 63 -31.08 8.78 58.25
N SER A 64 -32.35 8.39 58.28
CA SER A 64 -33.39 8.90 57.37
C SER A 64 -33.63 10.39 57.56
N CYS A 65 -33.83 11.10 56.45
CA CYS A 65 -34.11 12.53 56.43
C CYS A 65 -35.06 12.90 55.28
N SER A 66 -35.55 14.14 55.26
CA SER A 66 -36.32 14.66 54.13
C SER A 66 -35.40 15.07 52.96
N ALA A 67 -36.00 15.24 51.78
CA ALA A 67 -35.29 15.74 50.60
C ALA A 67 -34.68 17.13 50.84
N ASP A 68 -35.38 18.00 51.56
CA ASP A 68 -34.97 19.38 51.80
C ASP A 68 -33.87 19.52 52.86
N TYR A 69 -33.51 18.42 53.52
CA TYR A 69 -32.45 18.45 54.53
C TYR A 69 -31.09 18.80 53.90
N PRO A 70 -30.38 19.86 54.37
CA PRO A 70 -29.17 20.36 53.72
C PRO A 70 -28.03 19.35 53.61
N LYS A 71 -27.91 18.43 54.58
CA LYS A 71 -26.89 17.36 54.57
C LYS A 71 -27.42 16.02 54.03
N GLY A 72 -28.64 16.01 53.49
CA GLY A 72 -29.25 14.82 52.92
C GLY A 72 -28.52 14.38 51.65
N LYS A 73 -28.27 13.07 51.53
CA LYS A 73 -27.71 12.41 50.37
C LYS A 73 -28.77 11.54 49.71
N LEU A 74 -28.65 11.42 48.39
CA LEU A 74 -29.51 10.54 47.59
C LEU A 74 -28.94 9.11 47.68
N LEU A 75 -29.75 8.19 48.16
CA LEU A 75 -29.44 6.76 48.23
C LEU A 75 -30.30 6.02 47.22
N LEU A 76 -29.69 5.30 46.29
CA LEU A 76 -30.38 4.52 45.25
C LEU A 76 -30.44 3.06 45.67
N LYS A 77 -31.60 2.41 45.55
CA LYS A 77 -31.74 0.98 45.86
C LYS A 77 -30.84 0.14 44.95
N ALA A 78 -30.23 -0.89 45.51
CA ALA A 78 -29.29 -1.74 44.80
C ALA A 78 -29.91 -2.41 43.57
N ASP A 79 -31.13 -2.95 43.68
CA ASP A 79 -31.85 -3.57 42.56
C ASP A 79 -31.98 -2.61 41.37
N TRP A 80 -32.43 -1.38 41.63
CA TRP A 80 -32.53 -0.35 40.59
C TRP A 80 -31.16 0.00 39.99
N VAL A 81 -30.11 0.08 40.81
CA VAL A 81 -28.74 0.37 40.34
C VAL A 81 -28.23 -0.72 39.41
N TYR A 82 -28.43 -1.99 39.74
CA TYR A 82 -28.01 -3.13 38.92
C TYR A 82 -28.78 -3.22 37.60
N GLU A 83 -30.00 -2.69 37.57
CA GLU A 83 -30.83 -2.64 36.37
C GLU A 83 -30.64 -1.39 35.50
N ASN A 84 -29.99 -0.33 35.99
CA ASN A 84 -30.01 0.96 35.29
C ASN A 84 -28.64 1.63 35.15
N VAL A 85 -27.66 1.33 36.01
CA VAL A 85 -26.33 1.97 35.97
C VAL A 85 -25.37 1.10 35.15
N PRO A 86 -24.95 1.49 33.92
CA PRO A 86 -24.24 0.61 33.00
C PRO A 86 -22.99 -0.07 33.56
N LYS A 87 -22.19 0.61 34.40
CA LYS A 87 -21.01 -0.02 35.03
C LYS A 87 -21.31 -0.97 36.19
N MET A 88 -22.56 -1.02 36.65
CA MET A 88 -23.02 -1.88 37.74
C MET A 88 -23.83 -3.08 37.24
N VAL A 89 -24.31 -3.03 36.00
CA VAL A 89 -25.11 -4.09 35.38
C VAL A 89 -24.27 -5.35 35.19
N ILE A 90 -24.84 -6.48 35.58
CA ILE A 90 -24.18 -7.81 35.55
C ILE A 90 -24.12 -8.34 34.10
N ASN A 91 -25.09 -7.98 33.25
CA ASN A 91 -25.16 -8.34 31.84
C ASN A 91 -25.00 -7.08 30.95
N LYS A 92 -23.79 -6.84 30.45
CA LYS A 92 -23.40 -5.54 29.83
C LYS A 92 -24.09 -5.22 28.49
N ASP A 93 -24.77 -6.19 27.88
CA ASP A 93 -25.26 -6.06 26.50
C ASP A 93 -26.57 -5.26 26.38
N ASP A 94 -27.30 -5.05 27.47
CA ASP A 94 -28.66 -4.48 27.43
C ASP A 94 -28.75 -2.96 27.70
N ILE A 95 -27.70 -2.32 28.27
CA ILE A 95 -27.77 -0.90 28.67
C ILE A 95 -26.62 -0.09 28.06
N LYS A 96 -26.98 0.75 27.08
CA LYS A 96 -26.06 1.71 26.46
C LYS A 96 -26.24 3.10 27.07
N TYR A 97 -25.13 3.83 27.21
CA TYR A 97 -25.20 5.25 27.54
C TYR A 97 -25.96 6.03 26.46
N GLU A 98 -26.60 7.14 26.87
CA GLU A 98 -27.29 8.06 25.93
C GLU A 98 -26.32 8.63 24.87
N TYR A 99 -25.05 8.77 25.23
CA TYR A 99 -23.97 9.21 24.36
C TYR A 99 -22.77 8.31 24.54
N GLU A 100 -22.10 8.01 23.43
CA GLU A 100 -20.85 7.27 23.44
C GLU A 100 -19.71 8.13 24.00
N GLU A 101 -18.70 7.47 24.55
CA GLU A 101 -17.43 8.13 24.87
C GLU A 101 -16.73 8.51 23.56
N ALA A 102 -16.09 9.68 23.54
CA ALA A 102 -15.38 10.12 22.35
C ALA A 102 -14.23 9.15 22.05
N PRO A 103 -14.05 8.74 20.77
CA PRO A 103 -12.90 7.94 20.39
C PRO A 103 -11.57 8.63 20.71
N ASN A 104 -10.48 7.88 20.63
CA ASN A 104 -9.14 8.44 20.81
C ASN A 104 -8.85 9.52 19.76
N VAL A 105 -8.00 10.49 20.13
CA VAL A 105 -7.50 11.52 19.21
C VAL A 105 -6.68 10.85 18.11
N LEU A 106 -6.99 11.18 16.86
CA LEU A 106 -6.26 10.75 15.67
C LEU A 106 -5.23 11.83 15.33
N TYR A 107 -3.95 11.50 15.49
CA TYR A 107 -2.86 12.42 15.14
C TYR A 107 -2.63 12.41 13.63
N LEU A 108 -2.73 13.59 13.02
CA LEU A 108 -2.53 13.82 11.59
C LEU A 108 -1.18 14.51 11.35
N GLU A 109 -0.50 14.10 10.30
CA GLU A 109 0.71 14.78 9.80
C GLU A 109 0.34 16.11 9.12
N GLU A 110 1.30 17.04 8.99
CA GLU A 110 1.03 18.38 8.44
C GLU A 110 0.43 18.34 7.02
N HIS A 111 0.85 17.37 6.20
CA HIS A 111 0.36 17.20 4.85
C HIS A 111 -1.09 16.65 4.79
N GLU A 112 -1.58 16.10 5.89
CA GLU A 112 -2.94 15.54 6.02
C GLU A 112 -3.94 16.54 6.60
N LYS A 113 -3.46 17.66 7.15
CA LYS A 113 -4.31 18.68 7.77
C LYS A 113 -4.88 19.64 6.74
N PHE A 114 -6.09 20.13 7.02
CA PHE A 114 -6.68 21.21 6.24
C PHE A 114 -5.85 22.48 6.34
N LYS A 115 -5.85 23.28 5.28
CA LYS A 115 -5.16 24.57 5.22
C LYS A 115 -6.15 25.69 4.89
N ASP A 116 -5.87 26.90 5.34
CA ASP A 116 -6.60 28.10 4.96
C ASP A 116 -6.14 28.63 3.59
N ILE A 117 -6.77 29.72 3.13
CA ILE A 117 -6.43 30.43 1.89
C ILE A 117 -4.98 30.93 1.82
N ASN A 118 -4.30 31.07 2.96
CA ASN A 118 -2.91 31.51 3.05
C ASN A 118 -1.93 30.32 3.18
N GLY A 119 -2.43 29.08 3.15
CA GLY A 119 -1.64 27.86 3.34
C GLY A 119 -1.35 27.50 4.79
N ASN A 120 -1.93 28.20 5.77
CA ASN A 120 -1.75 27.90 7.19
C ASN A 120 -2.59 26.70 7.60
N ILE A 121 -2.04 25.83 8.45
CA ILE A 121 -2.73 24.66 8.98
C ILE A 121 -3.92 25.08 9.85
N LEU A 122 -5.09 24.48 9.59
CA LEU A 122 -6.27 24.58 10.43
C LEU A 122 -6.20 23.53 11.54
N ASP A 123 -6.08 24.00 12.78
CA ASP A 123 -6.02 23.12 13.96
C ASP A 123 -7.40 22.58 14.33
N ILE A 124 -7.75 21.43 13.75
CA ILE A 124 -9.01 20.73 13.95
C ILE A 124 -8.75 19.43 14.68
N GLU A 125 -9.33 19.26 15.86
CA GLU A 125 -9.26 17.98 16.58
C GLU A 125 -10.03 16.90 15.81
N VAL A 126 -9.30 15.87 15.40
CA VAL A 126 -9.83 14.67 14.73
C VAL A 126 -9.76 13.49 15.69
N ARG A 127 -10.82 12.68 15.72
CA ARG A 127 -10.93 11.49 16.57
C ARG A 127 -11.34 10.27 15.77
N GLY A 128 -10.93 9.10 16.26
CA GLY A 128 -11.30 7.79 15.73
C GLY A 128 -10.20 7.13 14.91
N GLU A 129 -10.56 6.55 13.77
CA GLU A 129 -9.68 5.70 12.95
C GLU A 129 -9.50 6.30 11.53
N ARG A 130 -8.50 5.84 10.78
CA ARG A 130 -8.29 6.15 9.35
C ARG A 130 -9.33 5.43 8.47
N ASP A 131 -10.61 5.67 8.76
CA ASP A 131 -11.79 5.13 8.09
C ASP A 131 -12.85 6.24 8.01
N SER A 132 -13.40 6.46 6.81
CA SER A 132 -14.39 7.52 6.55
C SER A 132 -15.66 7.44 7.41
N LYS A 133 -16.02 6.26 7.93
CA LYS A 133 -17.18 6.06 8.80
C LYS A 133 -16.87 6.19 10.29
N LYS A 134 -15.58 6.14 10.66
CA LYS A 134 -15.10 6.18 12.04
C LYS A 134 -14.18 7.37 12.31
N CYS A 135 -14.18 8.37 11.43
CA CYS A 135 -13.40 9.60 11.56
C CYS A 135 -14.34 10.77 11.88
N TYR A 136 -14.02 11.51 12.94
CA TYR A 136 -14.87 12.54 13.51
C TYR A 136 -14.12 13.85 13.73
N PHE A 137 -14.70 14.97 13.28
CA PHE A 137 -14.09 16.30 13.33
C PHE A 137 -14.83 17.18 14.34
N LYS A 138 -14.12 17.75 15.31
CA LYS A 138 -14.75 18.55 16.37
C LYS A 138 -15.35 19.82 15.79
N VAL A 139 -16.66 20.00 15.96
CA VAL A 139 -17.40 21.08 15.29
C VAL A 139 -16.90 22.46 15.67
N LYS A 140 -16.56 22.70 16.94
CA LYS A 140 -16.02 24.00 17.39
C LYS A 140 -14.73 24.40 16.69
N ASP A 141 -13.90 23.43 16.36
CA ASP A 141 -12.61 23.69 15.72
C ASP A 141 -12.84 23.92 14.21
N VAL A 142 -13.81 23.21 13.60
CA VAL A 142 -14.27 23.47 12.23
C VAL A 142 -14.92 24.86 12.10
N GLU A 143 -15.76 25.27 13.06
CA GLU A 143 -16.34 26.62 13.15
C GLU A 143 -15.26 27.69 13.08
N LYS A 144 -14.19 27.51 13.86
CA LYS A 144 -13.07 28.44 13.91
C LYS A 144 -12.25 28.38 12.63
N GLY A 145 -11.85 27.19 12.17
CA GLY A 145 -10.94 27.02 11.04
C GLY A 145 -11.55 27.48 9.71
N PHE A 146 -12.86 27.33 9.54
CA PHE A 146 -13.55 27.72 8.32
C PHE A 146 -14.41 29.00 8.46
N ASN A 147 -14.28 29.73 9.57
CA ASN A 147 -15.02 30.97 9.84
C ASN A 147 -16.56 30.78 9.76
N MET A 148 -17.08 29.71 10.35
CA MET A 148 -18.50 29.34 10.33
C MET A 148 -19.14 29.45 11.72
N SER A 149 -19.27 30.66 12.27
CA SER A 149 -19.60 30.89 13.70
C SER A 149 -20.89 30.25 14.24
N ASN A 150 -21.82 29.83 13.38
CA ASN A 150 -23.11 29.25 13.77
C ASN A 150 -23.27 27.76 13.40
N LEU A 151 -22.20 27.07 12.98
CA LEU A 151 -22.28 25.71 12.47
C LEU A 151 -22.95 24.74 13.44
N SER A 152 -22.63 24.80 14.73
CA SER A 152 -23.23 23.96 15.78
C SER A 152 -24.74 24.10 15.83
N THR A 153 -25.25 25.33 15.66
CA THR A 153 -26.69 25.62 15.61
C THR A 153 -27.27 25.12 14.31
N THR A 154 -26.63 25.40 13.17
CA THR A 154 -27.05 24.97 11.84
C THR A 154 -27.20 23.44 11.74
N LEU A 155 -26.26 22.67 12.30
CA LEU A 155 -26.30 21.21 12.27
C LEU A 155 -27.49 20.62 13.05
N GLN A 156 -27.94 21.29 14.11
CA GLN A 156 -29.02 20.80 14.98
C GLN A 156 -30.39 21.34 14.57
N HIS A 157 -30.44 22.32 13.68
CA HIS A 157 -31.68 22.98 13.30
C HIS A 157 -32.39 22.23 12.16
N ILE A 158 -33.70 21.99 12.35
CA ILE A 158 -34.49 21.06 11.53
C ILE A 158 -34.55 21.46 10.05
N GLU A 159 -34.54 22.76 9.76
CA GLU A 159 -34.70 23.30 8.40
C GLU A 159 -33.49 23.06 7.49
N TYR A 160 -32.29 22.85 8.04
CA TYR A 160 -31.07 22.66 7.22
C TYR A 160 -30.83 21.19 6.84
N GLY A 161 -31.67 20.27 7.31
CA GLY A 161 -31.69 18.87 6.88
C GLY A 161 -30.45 18.06 7.25
N TYR A 162 -29.63 18.51 8.20
CA TYR A 162 -28.56 17.70 8.79
C TYR A 162 -29.15 16.62 9.69
N GLN A 163 -28.53 15.44 9.69
CA GLN A 163 -29.07 14.24 10.35
C GLN A 163 -28.07 13.74 11.38
N LYS A 164 -28.54 13.54 12.61
CA LYS A 164 -27.76 12.89 13.68
C LYS A 164 -27.35 11.48 13.24
N GLU A 165 -26.19 11.02 13.67
CA GLU A 165 -25.52 9.76 13.31
C GLU A 165 -25.04 9.65 11.85
N ILE A 166 -25.61 10.41 10.91
CA ILE A 166 -25.19 10.42 9.50
C ILE A 166 -24.20 11.55 9.23
N HIS A 167 -24.55 12.78 9.62
CA HIS A 167 -23.75 13.97 9.37
C HIS A 167 -22.99 14.43 10.62
N TYR A 168 -23.58 14.25 11.79
CA TYR A 168 -22.94 14.65 13.05
C TYR A 168 -23.27 13.66 14.16
N LYS A 169 -22.39 13.60 15.16
CA LYS A 169 -22.54 12.74 16.34
C LYS A 169 -22.16 13.51 17.60
N PHE A 170 -22.80 13.16 18.70
CA PHE A 170 -22.44 13.66 20.01
C PHE A 170 -21.62 12.62 20.76
N PHE A 171 -20.50 13.08 21.31
CA PHE A 171 -19.66 12.26 22.18
C PHE A 171 -19.52 12.91 23.54
N THR A 172 -19.26 12.09 24.54
CA THR A 172 -18.87 12.54 25.89
C THR A 172 -17.36 12.43 26.06
N ASN A 173 -16.76 13.46 26.65
CA ASN A 173 -15.37 13.44 27.09
C ASN A 173 -15.34 13.61 28.61
N VAL A 174 -14.53 12.79 29.27
CA VAL A 174 -14.24 12.93 30.70
C VAL A 174 -12.97 13.77 30.84
N ASN A 175 -13.12 15.07 31.11
CA ASN A 175 -11.96 15.89 31.44
C ASN A 175 -11.54 15.60 32.88
N LYS A 176 -10.26 15.31 33.07
CA LYS A 176 -9.61 15.31 34.39
C LYS A 176 -9.00 16.68 34.61
N ASP A 177 -9.73 17.60 35.24
CA ASP A 177 -9.10 18.81 35.74
C ASP A 177 -8.19 18.46 36.92
N SER A 178 -7.14 19.26 37.13
CA SER A 178 -6.13 19.14 38.19
C SER A 178 -6.71 19.11 39.62
N GLN A 179 -8.02 19.33 39.77
CA GLN A 179 -8.78 19.31 41.03
C GLN A 179 -9.69 18.07 41.22
N GLN A 180 -9.43 16.94 40.53
CA GLN A 180 -10.13 15.64 40.72
C GLN A 180 -11.65 15.61 40.48
N LYS A 181 -12.28 16.68 39.96
CA LYS A 181 -13.69 16.66 39.58
C LYS A 181 -13.85 16.11 38.16
N ASN A 182 -14.37 14.89 38.05
CA ASN A 182 -14.79 14.30 36.78
C ASN A 182 -15.97 15.10 36.20
N GLN A 183 -15.70 16.06 35.32
CA GLN A 183 -16.74 16.74 34.57
C GLN A 183 -16.87 16.11 33.19
N VAL A 184 -17.98 15.40 32.99
CA VAL A 184 -18.36 14.89 31.66
C VAL A 184 -18.91 16.05 30.83
N LYS A 185 -18.27 16.34 29.71
CA LYS A 185 -18.72 17.35 28.75
C LYS A 185 -19.15 16.66 27.47
N LYS A 186 -20.30 17.10 26.94
CA LYS A 186 -20.82 16.68 25.63
C LYS A 186 -20.24 17.58 24.55
N TYR A 187 -19.71 16.98 23.51
CA TYR A 187 -19.13 17.66 22.36
C TYR A 187 -19.79 17.17 21.07
N LEU A 188 -19.95 18.09 20.13
CA LEU A 188 -20.50 17.81 18.81
C LEU A 188 -19.36 17.60 17.82
N TYR A 189 -19.43 16.53 17.04
CA TYR A 189 -18.48 16.20 16.00
C TYR A 189 -19.20 15.96 14.67
N LEU A 190 -18.58 16.35 13.56
CA LEU A 190 -19.01 15.97 12.22
C LEU A 190 -18.46 14.60 11.89
N THR A 191 -19.26 13.77 11.21
CA THR A 191 -18.73 12.61 10.47
C THR A 191 -17.98 13.11 9.24
N TYR A 192 -17.19 12.27 8.59
CA TYR A 192 -16.57 12.63 7.31
C TYR A 192 -17.62 13.09 6.27
N LYS A 193 -18.76 12.39 6.17
CA LYS A 193 -19.88 12.77 5.29
C LYS A 193 -20.47 14.13 5.66
N GLY A 194 -20.63 14.40 6.96
CA GLY A 194 -21.06 15.71 7.44
C GLY A 194 -20.07 16.82 7.11
N MET A 195 -18.78 16.57 7.30
CA MET A 195 -17.71 17.51 6.97
C MET A 195 -17.77 17.90 5.50
N LEU A 196 -17.84 16.92 4.58
CA LEU A 196 -18.00 17.20 3.16
C LEU A 196 -19.25 18.04 2.88
N ARG A 197 -20.41 17.66 3.43
CA ARG A 197 -21.64 18.43 3.22
C ARG A 197 -21.50 19.88 3.70
N VAL A 198 -20.94 20.09 4.88
CA VAL A 198 -20.72 21.44 5.44
C VAL A 198 -19.82 22.25 4.52
N LEU A 199 -18.71 21.68 4.07
CA LEU A 199 -17.74 22.38 3.23
C LEU A 199 -18.32 22.68 1.85
N PHE A 200 -19.04 21.75 1.20
CA PHE A 200 -19.67 21.97 -0.11
C PHE A 200 -20.89 22.90 -0.09
N CYS A 201 -21.54 23.07 1.06
CA CYS A 201 -22.65 24.03 1.20
C CYS A 201 -22.21 25.41 1.72
N SER A 202 -20.97 25.56 2.16
CA SER A 202 -20.44 26.82 2.68
C SER A 202 -19.97 27.74 1.55
N ARG A 203 -20.04 29.05 1.82
CA ARG A 203 -19.51 30.14 0.98
C ARG A 203 -18.33 30.87 1.63
N SER A 204 -17.72 30.26 2.64
CA SER A 204 -16.49 30.78 3.24
C SER A 204 -15.31 30.54 2.29
N GLY A 205 -14.41 31.50 2.13
CA GLY A 205 -13.24 31.35 1.23
C GLY A 205 -12.39 30.10 1.50
N ASN A 206 -12.18 29.73 2.78
CA ASN A 206 -11.49 28.48 3.13
C ASN A 206 -12.24 27.21 2.65
N ALA A 207 -13.58 27.26 2.61
CA ALA A 207 -14.38 26.16 2.10
C ALA A 207 -14.43 26.12 0.57
N GLU A 208 -14.45 27.27 -0.10
CA GLU A 208 -14.35 27.34 -1.58
C GLU A 208 -13.02 26.75 -2.06
N GLN A 209 -11.90 27.10 -1.41
CA GLN A 209 -10.60 26.49 -1.73
C GLN A 209 -10.61 24.97 -1.57
N PHE A 210 -11.26 24.46 -0.51
CA PHE A 210 -11.43 23.02 -0.34
C PHE A 210 -12.33 22.42 -1.44
N GLN A 211 -13.41 23.10 -1.82
CA GLN A 211 -14.32 22.65 -2.88
C GLN A 211 -13.58 22.52 -4.21
N ASP A 212 -12.76 23.52 -4.58
CA ASP A 212 -11.96 23.49 -5.81
C ASP A 212 -10.97 22.32 -5.78
N TRP A 213 -10.21 22.22 -4.70
CA TRP A 213 -9.26 21.12 -4.50
C TRP A 213 -9.96 19.76 -4.58
N ALA A 214 -11.06 19.55 -3.86
CA ALA A 214 -11.77 18.28 -3.83
C ALA A 214 -12.39 17.93 -5.20
N THR A 215 -12.96 18.93 -5.88
CA THR A 215 -13.60 18.78 -7.19
C THR A 215 -12.57 18.43 -8.27
N GLU A 216 -11.42 19.10 -8.29
CA GLU A 216 -10.34 18.81 -9.24
C GLU A 216 -9.82 17.38 -9.07
N LYS A 217 -9.58 16.96 -7.82
CA LYS A 217 -9.09 15.60 -7.51
C LYS A 217 -10.12 14.54 -7.91
N LEU A 218 -11.39 14.75 -7.56
CA LEU A 218 -12.47 13.81 -7.89
C LEU A 218 -12.72 13.73 -9.40
N PHE A 219 -12.75 14.88 -10.08
CA PHE A 219 -12.88 14.96 -11.54
C PHE A 219 -11.74 14.19 -12.21
N THR A 220 -10.50 14.45 -11.80
CA THR A 220 -9.32 13.78 -12.37
C THR A 220 -9.37 12.26 -12.16
N LEU A 221 -9.77 11.82 -10.96
CA LEU A 221 -9.89 10.40 -10.64
C LEU A 221 -10.97 9.71 -11.49
N GLN A 222 -12.15 10.33 -11.65
CA GLN A 222 -13.28 9.75 -12.38
C GLN A 222 -13.11 9.89 -13.90
N MET A 223 -12.92 11.11 -14.38
CA MET A 223 -13.04 11.51 -15.79
C MET A 223 -11.71 11.94 -16.43
N GLY A 224 -10.62 12.05 -15.66
CA GLY A 224 -9.32 12.46 -16.19
C GLY A 224 -8.72 11.45 -17.19
N THR A 225 -7.81 11.94 -18.04
CA THR A 225 -6.98 11.08 -18.91
C THR A 225 -6.01 10.24 -18.09
N LYS A 226 -5.38 9.24 -18.73
CA LYS A 226 -4.38 8.40 -18.06
C LYS A 226 -3.22 9.24 -17.51
N GLU A 227 -2.77 10.23 -18.27
CA GLU A 227 -1.68 11.13 -17.90
C GLU A 227 -2.08 12.01 -16.70
N GLN A 228 -3.29 12.56 -16.71
CA GLN A 228 -3.82 13.34 -15.59
C GLN A 228 -3.94 12.49 -14.31
N LYS A 229 -4.40 11.24 -14.44
CA LYS A 229 -4.45 10.28 -13.32
C LYS A 229 -3.06 9.93 -12.79
N GLN A 230 -2.06 9.79 -13.65
CA GLN A 230 -0.68 9.54 -13.23
C GLN A 230 -0.07 10.73 -12.47
N ILE A 231 -0.36 11.96 -12.90
CA ILE A 231 0.04 13.18 -12.19
C ILE A 231 -0.63 13.22 -10.81
N LEU A 232 -1.93 12.91 -10.74
CA LEU A 232 -2.65 12.83 -9.47
C LEU A 232 -2.04 11.80 -8.51
N VAL A 233 -1.72 10.59 -8.99
CA VAL A 233 -1.09 9.55 -8.17
C VAL A 233 0.30 9.98 -7.68
N SER A 234 1.07 10.63 -8.55
CA SER A 234 2.38 11.20 -8.24
C SER A 234 2.29 12.22 -7.10
N ASP A 235 1.34 13.15 -7.17
CA ASP A 235 1.09 14.16 -6.13
C ASP A 235 0.64 13.53 -4.80
N VAL A 236 -0.30 12.57 -4.85
CA VAL A 236 -0.83 11.90 -3.65
C VAL A 236 0.21 11.04 -2.93
N LEU A 237 1.09 10.37 -3.68
CA LEU A 237 2.11 9.47 -3.13
C LEU A 237 3.46 10.17 -2.89
N GLY A 238 3.63 11.43 -3.30
CA GLY A 238 4.89 12.17 -3.18
C GLY A 238 6.02 11.58 -4.03
N VAL A 239 5.70 10.91 -5.14
CA VAL A 239 6.67 10.31 -6.08
C VAL A 239 6.64 11.05 -7.42
N THR A 240 7.69 10.94 -8.25
CA THR A 240 7.69 11.63 -9.56
C THR A 240 6.74 10.98 -10.56
N VAL A 241 6.19 11.78 -11.48
CA VAL A 241 5.30 11.29 -12.56
C VAL A 241 5.99 10.25 -13.43
N ASP A 242 7.30 10.39 -13.65
CA ASP A 242 8.09 9.44 -14.43
C ASP A 242 8.23 8.09 -13.72
N ALA A 243 8.44 8.07 -12.40
CA ALA A 243 8.44 6.81 -11.64
C ALA A 243 7.09 6.07 -11.77
N VAL A 244 5.98 6.81 -11.66
CA VAL A 244 4.63 6.26 -11.85
C VAL A 244 4.47 5.70 -13.27
N ARG A 245 4.88 6.44 -14.31
CA ARG A 245 4.80 5.99 -15.71
C ARG A 245 5.56 4.71 -15.95
N GLU A 246 6.77 4.60 -15.42
CA GLU A 246 7.63 3.42 -15.63
C GLU A 246 7.07 2.19 -14.91
N VAL A 247 6.56 2.33 -13.68
CA VAL A 247 5.91 1.21 -12.97
C VAL A 247 4.67 0.68 -13.72
N PHE A 248 3.94 1.55 -14.42
CA PHE A 248 2.74 1.17 -15.17
C PHE A 248 2.97 0.83 -16.66
N LYS A 249 4.19 0.99 -17.19
CA LYS A 249 4.57 0.51 -18.54
C LYS A 249 4.92 -0.98 -18.45
N LYS A 250 4.01 -1.83 -18.95
CA LYS A 250 4.03 -3.29 -18.83
C LYS A 250 5.13 -4.04 -19.64
N SER A 251 6.36 -3.55 -19.79
CA SER A 251 7.41 -4.39 -20.40
C SER A 251 8.80 -4.19 -19.78
N ALA A 252 9.51 -5.30 -19.56
CA ALA A 252 10.90 -5.31 -19.10
C ALA A 252 11.86 -4.57 -20.07
N SER A 253 11.43 -4.31 -21.31
CA SER A 253 12.17 -3.53 -22.31
C SER A 253 12.21 -2.02 -22.06
N THR A 254 11.33 -1.48 -21.20
CA THR A 254 11.33 -0.05 -20.81
C THR A 254 12.01 0.21 -19.48
N ILE A 255 12.62 -0.80 -18.84
CA ILE A 255 13.41 -0.58 -17.63
C ILE A 255 14.74 0.05 -18.06
N PRO A 256 15.09 1.25 -17.53
CA PRO A 256 16.34 1.89 -17.88
C PRO A 256 17.55 1.03 -17.59
N CYS A 257 18.55 1.08 -18.49
CA CYS A 257 19.75 0.29 -18.36
C CYS A 257 21.00 1.01 -18.88
N VAL A 258 22.13 0.64 -18.32
CA VAL A 258 23.45 0.85 -18.93
C VAL A 258 23.79 -0.41 -19.71
N TYR A 259 24.29 -0.26 -20.94
CA TYR A 259 24.53 -1.37 -21.86
C TYR A 259 25.96 -1.35 -22.45
N LEU A 260 26.35 -2.47 -23.04
CA LEU A 260 27.55 -2.67 -23.83
C LEU A 260 27.22 -3.44 -25.11
N PHE A 261 27.35 -2.80 -26.27
CA PHE A 261 27.23 -3.46 -27.57
C PHE A 261 28.61 -3.78 -28.14
N ALA A 262 28.83 -5.00 -28.59
CA ALA A 262 29.96 -5.35 -29.44
C ALA A 262 29.70 -4.88 -30.87
N LEU A 263 30.71 -4.27 -31.50
CA LEU A 263 30.67 -3.87 -32.91
C LEU A 263 31.39 -4.87 -33.81
N GLY A 264 32.50 -5.45 -33.36
CA GLY A 264 33.32 -6.37 -34.16
C GLY A 264 34.74 -6.47 -33.65
N THR A 265 35.54 -7.36 -34.24
CA THR A 265 36.96 -7.47 -33.89
C THR A 265 37.76 -6.33 -34.50
N VAL A 266 38.93 -6.02 -33.92
CA VAL A 266 39.86 -5.05 -34.50
C VAL A 266 40.27 -5.51 -35.90
N LYS A 267 40.52 -6.81 -36.12
CA LYS A 267 40.82 -7.35 -37.45
C LYS A 267 39.80 -6.93 -38.52
N ASP A 268 38.51 -7.03 -38.21
CA ASP A 268 37.42 -6.77 -39.15
C ASP A 268 37.21 -5.27 -39.39
N LEU A 269 37.52 -4.45 -38.38
CA LEU A 269 37.19 -3.02 -38.36
C LEU A 269 38.41 -2.10 -38.54
N ARG A 270 39.63 -2.63 -38.56
CA ARG A 270 40.89 -1.85 -38.61
C ARG A 270 40.92 -0.86 -39.76
N LYS A 271 40.58 -1.33 -40.97
CA LYS A 271 40.59 -0.49 -42.18
C LYS A 271 39.47 0.54 -42.17
N THR A 272 38.28 0.16 -41.71
CA THR A 272 37.09 1.01 -41.77
C THR A 272 37.07 2.06 -40.67
N MET A 273 37.66 1.76 -39.51
CA MET A 273 37.73 2.67 -38.35
C MET A 273 39.12 3.31 -38.15
N ASN A 274 40.06 3.08 -39.07
CA ASN A 274 41.44 3.59 -39.02
C ASN A 274 42.16 3.31 -37.68
N ILE A 275 42.14 2.05 -37.26
CA ILE A 275 42.64 1.63 -35.94
C ILE A 275 44.15 1.40 -35.98
N ASP A 276 44.86 2.01 -35.03
CA ASP A 276 46.31 1.91 -34.88
C ASP A 276 46.79 0.45 -34.71
N MET A 277 47.95 0.14 -35.28
CA MET A 277 48.63 -1.15 -35.21
C MET A 277 49.04 -1.55 -33.79
N ILE A 278 49.04 -0.63 -32.81
CA ILE A 278 49.28 -0.98 -31.40
C ILE A 278 48.22 -1.93 -30.81
N TYR A 279 47.02 -1.98 -31.40
CA TYR A 279 45.94 -2.87 -30.96
C TYR A 279 46.04 -4.22 -31.64
N ASP A 280 45.83 -5.30 -30.89
CA ASP A 280 45.84 -6.67 -31.40
C ASP A 280 44.54 -6.97 -32.15
N ASP A 281 44.66 -7.74 -33.24
CA ASP A 281 43.55 -8.09 -34.13
C ASP A 281 42.41 -8.87 -33.43
N ASN A 282 42.71 -9.57 -32.33
CA ASN A 282 41.74 -10.35 -31.55
C ASN A 282 41.00 -9.50 -30.50
N MET A 283 41.37 -8.24 -30.32
CA MET A 283 40.61 -7.32 -29.46
C MET A 283 39.27 -6.99 -30.11
N VAL A 284 38.30 -6.59 -29.28
CA VAL A 284 36.94 -6.31 -29.74
C VAL A 284 36.57 -4.87 -29.42
N ILE A 285 35.90 -4.22 -30.37
CA ILE A 285 35.40 -2.85 -30.24
C ILE A 285 34.00 -2.90 -29.67
N TYR A 286 33.75 -2.09 -28.64
CA TYR A 286 32.46 -1.98 -28.00
C TYR A 286 31.97 -0.54 -27.94
N LYS A 287 30.65 -0.38 -27.93
CA LYS A 287 29.93 0.86 -27.63
C LYS A 287 29.21 0.70 -26.29
N TYR A 288 29.61 1.50 -25.30
CA TYR A 288 28.84 1.60 -24.06
C TYR A 288 27.88 2.79 -24.10
N GLY A 289 26.89 2.78 -23.21
CA GLY A 289 26.00 3.92 -23.01
C GLY A 289 24.81 3.57 -22.13
N MET A 290 23.86 4.49 -22.05
CA MET A 290 22.61 4.30 -21.33
C MET A 290 21.37 4.54 -22.18
N THR A 291 20.25 3.95 -21.77
CA THR A 291 18.94 4.12 -22.41
C THR A 291 17.79 3.82 -21.44
N LYS A 292 16.66 4.47 -21.66
CA LYS A 292 15.37 4.12 -21.02
C LYS A 292 14.61 3.03 -21.78
N ASP A 293 15.02 2.74 -23.02
CA ASP A 293 14.41 1.73 -23.89
C ASP A 293 15.53 1.06 -24.71
N LEU A 294 15.80 -0.19 -24.37
CA LEU A 294 16.88 -0.95 -24.99
C LEU A 294 16.55 -1.37 -26.42
N VAL A 295 15.28 -1.59 -26.75
CA VAL A 295 14.83 -2.00 -28.08
C VAL A 295 14.99 -0.84 -29.06
N SER A 296 14.43 0.31 -28.70
CA SER A 296 14.56 1.54 -29.50
C SER A 296 16.03 1.93 -29.70
N ARG A 297 16.85 1.82 -28.65
CA ARG A 297 18.29 2.12 -28.75
C ARG A 297 19.06 1.12 -29.62
N THR A 298 18.69 -0.16 -29.59
CA THR A 298 19.28 -1.18 -30.48
C THR A 298 19.02 -0.85 -31.94
N GLN A 299 17.78 -0.44 -32.28
CA GLN A 299 17.42 -0.03 -33.64
C GLN A 299 18.19 1.21 -34.10
N GLN A 300 18.35 2.21 -33.22
CA GLN A 300 19.16 3.40 -33.49
C GLN A 300 20.62 3.02 -33.78
N HIS A 301 21.23 2.20 -32.92
CA HIS A 301 22.61 1.75 -33.12
C HIS A 301 22.78 0.90 -34.38
N GLN A 302 21.78 0.11 -34.75
CA GLN A 302 21.80 -0.64 -36.00
C GLN A 302 21.78 0.29 -37.22
N ALA A 303 21.01 1.38 -37.16
CA ALA A 303 20.97 2.39 -38.23
C ALA A 303 22.28 3.19 -38.33
N ASP A 304 22.94 3.45 -37.19
CA ASP A 304 24.19 4.19 -37.08
C ASP A 304 25.40 3.35 -37.52
N TYR A 305 25.64 2.22 -36.84
CA TYR A 305 26.85 1.41 -36.99
C TYR A 305 26.68 0.28 -37.99
N GLY A 306 25.46 -0.22 -38.21
CA GLY A 306 25.21 -1.36 -39.11
C GLY A 306 25.52 -1.09 -40.58
N LYS A 307 25.70 0.20 -40.95
CA LYS A 307 26.15 0.60 -42.29
C LYS A 307 27.68 0.49 -42.47
N ILE A 308 28.43 0.38 -41.38
CA ILE A 308 29.89 0.28 -41.42
C ILE A 308 30.28 -1.16 -41.78
N LYS A 309 31.07 -1.30 -42.84
CA LYS A 309 31.54 -2.63 -43.29
C LYS A 309 32.35 -3.31 -42.19
N GLY A 310 32.01 -4.56 -41.89
CA GLY A 310 32.64 -5.37 -40.86
C GLY A 310 31.95 -5.31 -39.48
N VAL A 311 30.96 -4.42 -39.29
CA VAL A 311 30.23 -4.34 -38.02
C VAL A 311 29.17 -5.45 -37.92
N SER A 312 29.16 -6.14 -36.77
CA SER A 312 28.09 -7.01 -36.30
C SER A 312 27.66 -6.57 -34.91
N LEU A 313 26.59 -5.78 -34.84
CA LEU A 313 26.06 -5.24 -33.59
C LEU A 313 25.47 -6.37 -32.74
N ARG A 314 26.02 -6.60 -31.53
CA ARG A 314 25.51 -7.59 -30.58
C ARG A 314 25.49 -7.03 -29.17
N LEU A 315 24.35 -7.11 -28.49
CA LEU A 315 24.28 -6.75 -27.07
C LEU A 315 25.09 -7.76 -26.25
N LYS A 316 26.11 -7.28 -25.54
CA LYS A 316 27.00 -8.13 -24.73
C LYS A 316 26.60 -8.15 -23.26
N TYR A 317 26.43 -6.96 -22.68
CA TYR A 317 26.00 -6.79 -21.29
C TYR A 317 24.98 -5.65 -21.20
N TYR A 318 24.07 -5.77 -20.25
CA TYR A 318 23.19 -4.69 -19.82
C TYR A 318 22.96 -4.81 -18.31
N SER A 319 22.61 -3.69 -17.69
CA SER A 319 22.39 -3.59 -16.26
C SER A 319 21.25 -2.63 -15.99
N PHE A 320 20.16 -3.17 -15.47
CA PHE A 320 19.00 -2.38 -15.08
C PHE A 320 19.37 -1.46 -13.91
N ILE A 321 18.88 -0.23 -14.00
CA ILE A 321 19.14 0.85 -13.07
C ILE A 321 17.88 1.68 -12.90
N ASP A 322 17.74 2.27 -11.72
CA ASP A 322 16.69 3.23 -11.42
C ASP A 322 16.82 4.42 -12.38
N PRO A 323 15.73 4.88 -13.02
CA PRO A 323 15.74 6.03 -13.92
C PRO A 323 16.43 7.26 -13.33
N GLN A 324 16.36 7.47 -12.00
CA GLN A 324 16.96 8.62 -11.34
C GLN A 324 18.50 8.58 -11.31
N TYR A 325 19.10 7.40 -11.51
CA TYR A 325 20.55 7.18 -11.45
C TYR A 325 21.16 6.82 -12.82
N ILE A 326 20.42 7.05 -13.91
CA ILE A 326 20.83 6.58 -15.24
C ILE A 326 22.11 7.25 -15.75
N SER A 327 22.25 8.55 -15.49
CA SER A 327 23.41 9.35 -15.89
C SER A 327 24.62 9.07 -15.01
N GLU A 328 24.39 8.79 -13.74
CA GLU A 328 25.39 8.38 -12.75
C GLU A 328 25.95 7.00 -13.10
N GLY A 329 25.08 6.05 -13.45
CA GLY A 329 25.48 4.72 -13.92
C GLY A 329 26.32 4.77 -15.20
N GLU A 330 25.97 5.62 -16.17
CA GLU A 330 26.79 5.82 -17.37
C GLU A 330 28.12 6.51 -17.04
N SER A 331 28.11 7.49 -16.16
CA SER A 331 29.33 8.20 -15.74
C SER A 331 30.29 7.27 -14.99
N TYR A 332 29.76 6.36 -14.19
CA TYR A 332 30.51 5.32 -13.50
C TYR A 332 31.22 4.39 -14.51
N ILE A 333 30.50 3.87 -15.52
CA ILE A 333 31.13 3.00 -16.51
C ILE A 333 32.12 3.76 -17.41
N ARG A 334 31.84 5.02 -17.74
CA ARG A 334 32.77 5.91 -18.47
C ARG A 334 34.07 6.08 -17.68
N SER A 335 33.98 6.37 -16.38
CA SER A 335 35.15 6.51 -15.50
C SER A 335 35.97 5.22 -15.43
N PHE A 336 35.31 4.07 -15.34
CA PHE A 336 35.97 2.76 -15.36
C PHE A 336 36.78 2.54 -16.65
N PHE A 337 36.18 2.76 -17.82
CA PHE A 337 36.88 2.59 -19.10
C PHE A 337 38.02 3.60 -19.30
N ASN A 338 37.84 4.85 -18.86
CA ASN A 338 38.89 5.86 -18.91
C ASN A 338 40.07 5.49 -18.01
N THR A 339 39.81 5.00 -16.80
CA THR A 339 40.85 4.59 -15.83
C THR A 339 41.72 3.46 -16.38
N LEU A 340 41.12 2.54 -17.15
CA LEU A 340 41.84 1.44 -17.80
C LEU A 340 42.41 1.80 -19.18
N ASN A 341 42.31 3.06 -19.60
CA ASN A 341 42.78 3.56 -20.89
C ASN A 341 42.26 2.73 -22.09
N MET A 342 40.98 2.36 -22.05
CA MET A 342 40.34 1.51 -23.07
C MET A 342 39.66 2.31 -24.18
N LYS A 343 39.72 3.65 -24.14
CA LYS A 343 38.98 4.54 -25.03
C LYS A 343 39.47 4.43 -26.49
N LEU A 344 38.52 4.37 -27.42
CA LEU A 344 38.77 4.52 -28.85
C LEU A 344 38.04 5.78 -29.34
N GLU A 345 38.79 6.70 -29.96
CA GLU A 345 38.20 7.86 -30.61
C GLU A 345 37.90 7.53 -32.08
N TYR A 346 36.66 7.71 -32.49
CA TYR A 346 36.23 7.52 -33.87
C TYR A 346 35.06 8.46 -34.19
N ASP A 347 35.18 9.25 -35.24
CA ASP A 347 34.12 10.13 -35.76
C ASP A 347 33.42 10.99 -34.68
N SER A 348 34.24 11.63 -33.83
CA SER A 348 33.80 12.44 -32.66
C SER A 348 33.00 11.67 -31.59
N ARG A 349 32.90 10.34 -31.68
CA ARG A 349 32.20 9.50 -30.69
C ARG A 349 33.14 9.18 -29.54
N SER A 350 32.71 9.50 -28.32
CA SER A 350 33.55 9.36 -27.11
C SER A 350 33.33 8.06 -26.35
N GLU A 351 32.27 7.31 -26.68
CA GLU A 351 31.83 6.15 -25.91
C GLU A 351 32.21 4.80 -26.55
N LEU A 352 33.20 4.80 -27.45
CA LEU A 352 33.77 3.59 -28.03
C LEU A 352 34.99 3.14 -27.22
N VAL A 353 35.14 1.84 -27.07
CA VAL A 353 36.25 1.23 -26.33
C VAL A 353 36.79 0.00 -27.03
N ILE A 354 38.10 -0.25 -26.92
CA ILE A 354 38.75 -1.48 -27.36
C ILE A 354 39.08 -2.31 -26.13
N ILE A 355 38.57 -3.54 -26.08
CA ILE A 355 38.72 -4.42 -24.92
C ILE A 355 39.38 -5.73 -25.36
N ARG A 356 40.39 -6.15 -24.60
CA ARG A 356 41.00 -7.49 -24.69
C ARG A 356 40.08 -8.52 -24.04
N ASN A 357 40.02 -9.72 -24.61
CA ASN A 357 39.21 -10.81 -24.05
C ASN A 357 39.53 -11.11 -22.58
N GLU A 358 40.80 -10.97 -22.17
CA GLU A 358 41.28 -11.16 -20.79
C GLU A 358 40.59 -10.23 -19.78
N HIS A 359 40.18 -9.03 -20.21
CA HIS A 359 39.55 -8.03 -19.34
C HIS A 359 38.03 -8.19 -19.27
N MET A 360 37.43 -9.11 -20.05
CA MET A 360 35.97 -9.21 -20.15
C MET A 360 35.30 -9.64 -18.85
N ASP A 361 35.96 -10.47 -18.04
CA ASP A 361 35.44 -10.85 -16.72
C ASP A 361 35.38 -9.65 -15.76
N LEU A 362 36.36 -8.75 -15.84
CA LEU A 362 36.36 -7.51 -15.07
C LEU A 362 35.21 -6.59 -15.53
N VAL A 363 35.01 -6.45 -16.85
CA VAL A 363 33.91 -5.66 -17.41
C VAL A 363 32.55 -6.21 -16.96
N LYS A 364 32.34 -7.52 -17.05
CA LYS A 364 31.11 -8.19 -16.58
C LYS A 364 30.82 -7.89 -15.11
N LYS A 365 31.85 -7.95 -14.25
CA LYS A 365 31.72 -7.60 -12.82
C LYS A 365 31.29 -6.14 -12.63
N GLN A 366 31.84 -5.21 -13.42
CA GLN A 366 31.44 -3.80 -13.29
C GLN A 366 29.99 -3.54 -13.67
N TYR A 367 29.48 -4.16 -14.74
CA TYR A 367 28.06 -4.08 -15.08
C TYR A 367 27.19 -4.66 -13.95
N SER A 368 27.59 -5.79 -13.37
CA SER A 368 26.91 -6.37 -12.20
C SER A 368 26.89 -5.42 -11.00
N ASN A 369 28.00 -4.72 -10.73
CA ASN A 369 28.10 -3.73 -9.66
C ASN A 369 27.21 -2.52 -9.89
N ILE A 370 27.13 -2.01 -11.12
CA ILE A 370 26.24 -0.89 -11.49
C ILE A 370 24.79 -1.26 -11.19
N SER A 371 24.36 -2.46 -11.58
CA SER A 371 23.00 -2.92 -11.28
C SER A 371 22.73 -2.99 -9.78
N PHE A 372 23.71 -3.41 -8.97
CA PHE A 372 23.56 -3.46 -7.52
C PHE A 372 23.50 -2.07 -6.87
N LEU A 373 24.41 -1.17 -7.25
CA LEU A 373 24.55 0.16 -6.66
C LEU A 373 23.38 1.08 -7.01
N TYR A 374 22.86 0.96 -8.23
CA TYR A 374 21.90 1.90 -8.79
C TYR A 374 20.52 1.28 -9.06
N ALA A 375 20.20 0.11 -8.48
CA ALA A 375 18.88 -0.51 -8.63
C ALA A 375 17.73 0.30 -8.04
N GLY A 376 17.95 1.09 -6.97
CA GLY A 376 16.93 1.95 -6.36
C GLY A 376 15.57 1.26 -6.17
N HIS A 377 14.51 1.91 -6.68
CA HIS A 377 13.12 1.45 -6.62
C HIS A 377 12.80 0.30 -7.58
N VAL A 378 13.64 0.04 -8.59
CA VAL A 378 13.41 -1.04 -9.56
C VAL A 378 13.97 -2.39 -9.08
N LYS A 379 14.55 -2.46 -7.88
CA LYS A 379 15.18 -3.68 -7.32
C LYS A 379 14.25 -4.90 -7.33
N ASP A 380 13.01 -4.74 -6.88
CA ASP A 380 12.04 -5.84 -6.83
C ASP A 380 11.62 -6.30 -8.23
N LEU A 381 11.55 -5.36 -9.18
CA LEU A 381 11.27 -5.66 -10.58
C LEU A 381 12.44 -6.40 -11.23
N ILE A 382 13.68 -5.97 -10.95
CA ILE A 382 14.91 -6.65 -11.39
C ILE A 382 14.93 -8.09 -10.87
N GLN A 383 14.55 -8.30 -9.60
CA GLN A 383 14.50 -9.64 -9.02
C GLN A 383 13.47 -10.53 -9.74
N LYS A 384 12.26 -10.01 -10.01
CA LYS A 384 11.25 -10.73 -10.79
C LYS A 384 11.71 -11.07 -12.20
N VAL A 385 12.42 -10.17 -12.88
CA VAL A 385 12.97 -10.46 -14.22
C VAL A 385 13.97 -11.61 -14.15
N LYS A 386 14.89 -11.61 -13.16
CA LYS A 386 15.84 -12.71 -12.96
C LYS A 386 15.15 -14.03 -12.64
N ASP A 387 14.07 -14.01 -11.86
CA ASP A 387 13.32 -15.22 -11.54
C ASP A 387 12.61 -15.77 -12.79
N LEU A 388 12.03 -14.90 -13.63
CA LEU A 388 11.44 -15.28 -14.91
C LEU A 388 12.46 -15.81 -15.92
N GLU A 389 13.66 -15.23 -15.98
CA GLU A 389 14.76 -15.72 -16.83
C GLU A 389 15.16 -17.16 -16.43
N LYS A 390 15.25 -17.45 -15.12
CA LYS A 390 15.50 -18.80 -14.60
C LYS A 390 14.39 -19.77 -14.96
N ASP A 391 13.12 -19.37 -14.83
CA ASP A 391 11.98 -20.20 -15.19
C ASP A 391 11.97 -20.56 -16.68
N LEU A 392 12.36 -19.61 -17.55
CA LEU A 392 12.53 -19.85 -18.98
C LEU A 392 13.66 -20.84 -19.27
N GLU A 393 14.83 -20.69 -18.64
CA GLU A 393 15.94 -21.64 -18.79
C GLU A 393 15.55 -23.06 -18.34
N LEU A 394 14.85 -23.18 -17.21
CA LEU A 394 14.33 -24.46 -16.73
C LEU A 394 13.38 -25.09 -17.76
N LYS A 395 12.47 -24.28 -18.33
CA LYS A 395 11.51 -24.75 -19.33
C LYS A 395 12.19 -25.24 -20.60
N ASP A 396 13.23 -24.55 -21.07
CA ASP A 396 14.01 -24.99 -22.24
C ASP A 396 14.77 -26.30 -21.96
N ILE A 397 15.27 -26.50 -20.75
CA ILE A 397 15.87 -27.78 -20.33
C ILE A 397 14.83 -28.91 -20.34
N TYR A 398 13.64 -28.66 -19.79
CA TYR A 398 12.55 -29.64 -19.84
C TYR A 398 12.17 -30.01 -21.28
N HIS A 399 11.96 -29.02 -22.14
CA HIS A 399 11.66 -29.27 -23.55
C HIS A 399 12.76 -30.06 -24.26
N LYS A 400 14.04 -29.76 -24.00
CA LYS A 400 15.17 -30.53 -24.57
C LYS A 400 15.16 -31.98 -24.11
N ASN A 401 14.88 -32.23 -22.83
CA ASN A 401 14.76 -33.59 -22.30
C ASN A 401 13.58 -34.33 -22.92
N ASP A 402 12.43 -33.68 -23.07
CA ASP A 402 11.24 -34.26 -23.72
C ASP A 402 11.55 -34.65 -25.18
N ILE A 403 12.22 -33.78 -25.94
CA ILE A 403 12.66 -34.06 -27.31
C ILE A 403 13.61 -35.26 -27.34
N LEU A 404 14.59 -35.32 -26.42
CA LEU A 404 15.53 -36.44 -26.34
C LEU A 404 14.81 -37.76 -26.05
N GLN A 405 13.80 -37.73 -25.17
CA GLN A 405 13.01 -38.90 -24.83
C GLN A 405 12.16 -39.38 -26.01
N LEU A 406 11.51 -38.46 -26.71
CA LEU A 406 10.78 -38.77 -27.95
C LEU A 406 11.69 -39.33 -29.04
N GLN A 407 12.91 -38.81 -29.19
CA GLN A 407 13.89 -39.33 -30.15
C GLN A 407 14.27 -40.78 -29.82
N LYS A 408 14.49 -41.10 -28.55
CA LYS A 408 14.77 -42.46 -28.09
C LYS A 408 13.59 -43.40 -28.34
N ASP A 409 12.36 -42.96 -28.08
CA ASP A 409 11.15 -43.76 -28.34
C ASP A 409 10.95 -44.04 -29.83
N ILE A 410 11.26 -43.06 -30.69
CA ILE A 410 11.25 -43.25 -32.15
C ILE A 410 12.31 -44.28 -32.57
N GLU A 411 13.52 -44.21 -32.01
CA GLU A 411 14.59 -45.15 -32.32
C GLU A 411 14.22 -46.60 -31.93
N ILE A 412 13.63 -46.77 -30.74
CA ILE A 412 13.11 -48.07 -30.28
C ILE A 412 12.04 -48.60 -31.25
N LYS A 413 11.06 -47.76 -31.61
CA LYS A 413 10.00 -48.17 -32.56
C LYS A 413 10.57 -48.54 -33.94
N ASN A 414 11.57 -47.82 -34.42
CA ASN A 414 12.22 -48.14 -35.69
C ASN A 414 12.95 -49.48 -35.63
N MET A 415 13.63 -49.78 -34.51
CA MET A 415 14.23 -51.10 -34.29
C MET A 415 13.17 -52.22 -34.26
N GLU A 416 12.03 -51.99 -33.59
CA GLU A 416 10.91 -52.95 -33.57
C GLU A 416 10.31 -53.20 -34.97
N ILE A 417 10.18 -52.15 -35.78
CA ILE A 417 9.72 -52.27 -37.17
C ILE A 417 10.72 -53.09 -37.98
N HIS A 418 12.01 -52.77 -37.89
CA HIS A 418 13.05 -53.53 -38.60
C HIS A 418 13.04 -55.01 -38.23
N MET A 419 12.90 -55.35 -36.95
CA MET A 419 12.81 -56.75 -36.52
C MET A 419 11.57 -57.46 -37.08
N LYS A 420 10.43 -56.76 -37.17
CA LYS A 420 9.21 -57.30 -37.79
C LYS A 420 9.39 -57.53 -39.29
N ASP A 421 10.03 -56.60 -39.98
CA ASP A 421 10.30 -56.70 -41.42
C ASP A 421 11.23 -57.87 -41.73
N GLU A 422 12.30 -58.07 -40.95
CA GLU A 422 13.18 -59.24 -41.08
C GLU A 422 12.43 -60.55 -40.88
N LYS A 423 11.54 -60.60 -39.88
CA LYS A 423 10.70 -61.77 -39.62
C LYS A 423 9.75 -62.04 -40.79
N ILE A 424 9.11 -61.01 -41.35
CA ILE A 424 8.25 -61.13 -42.54
C ILE A 424 9.05 -61.66 -43.73
N PHE A 425 10.24 -61.10 -43.98
CA PHE A 425 11.10 -61.52 -45.08
C PHE A 425 11.51 -62.99 -44.96
N SER A 426 11.84 -63.42 -43.73
CA SER A 426 12.17 -64.83 -43.46
C SER A 426 10.98 -65.77 -43.73
N MET A 427 9.76 -65.37 -43.36
CA MET A 427 8.54 -66.16 -43.61
C MET A 427 8.20 -66.25 -45.11
N ILE A 428 8.34 -65.14 -45.86
CA ILE A 428 8.16 -65.15 -47.32
C ILE A 428 9.13 -66.13 -47.97
N ARG A 429 10.41 -66.08 -47.58
CA ARG A 429 11.44 -66.96 -48.14
C ARG A 429 11.20 -68.44 -47.84
N ILE A 430 10.72 -68.77 -46.64
CA ILE A 430 10.32 -70.15 -46.29
C ILE A 430 9.17 -70.60 -47.20
N ARG A 431 8.13 -69.78 -47.36
CA ARG A 431 6.99 -70.10 -48.22
C ARG A 431 7.38 -70.31 -49.68
N GLU A 432 8.24 -69.46 -50.23
CA GLU A 432 8.77 -69.65 -51.60
C GLU A 432 9.54 -70.97 -51.77
N LEU A 433 10.28 -71.39 -50.74
CA LEU A 433 10.99 -72.68 -50.74
C LEU A 433 10.01 -73.86 -50.66
N GLU A 434 8.96 -73.75 -49.85
CA GLU A 434 7.90 -74.75 -49.75
C GLU A 434 7.13 -74.90 -51.07
N GLU A 435 6.78 -73.79 -51.73
CA GLU A 435 6.14 -73.81 -53.06
C GLU A 435 7.02 -74.45 -54.12
N LYS A 436 8.33 -74.12 -54.16
CA LYS A 436 9.30 -74.77 -55.06
C LYS A 436 9.43 -76.28 -54.79
N LEU A 437 9.42 -76.68 -53.52
CA LEU A 437 9.48 -78.09 -53.13
C LEU A 437 8.23 -78.85 -53.58
N LEU A 438 7.04 -78.27 -53.41
CA LEU A 438 5.77 -78.86 -53.86
C LEU A 438 5.74 -79.05 -55.39
N LEU A 439 6.14 -78.03 -56.15
CA LEU A 439 6.28 -78.10 -57.60
C LEU A 439 7.26 -79.21 -58.05
N SER A 440 8.38 -79.35 -57.35
CA SER A 440 9.38 -80.40 -57.66
C SER A 440 8.91 -81.83 -57.39
N ARG A 441 7.90 -82.01 -56.53
CA ARG A 441 7.33 -83.31 -56.16
C ARG A 441 6.15 -83.73 -57.06
N GLY A 442 5.81 -82.94 -58.08
CA GLY A 442 4.74 -83.27 -59.02
C GLY A 442 3.33 -83.23 -58.41
N ILE A 443 3.16 -82.57 -57.26
CA ILE A 443 1.87 -82.38 -56.60
C ILE A 443 1.32 -81.05 -57.13
N THR A 444 0.46 -81.11 -58.15
CA THR A 444 -0.38 -79.97 -58.53
C THR A 444 -1.42 -79.76 -57.43
N LEU A 445 -1.60 -78.50 -57.01
CA LEU A 445 -2.57 -78.05 -56.00
C LEU A 445 -3.98 -78.61 -56.22
#